data_AF-A0A087RQG0-F1
#
_entry.id   AF-A0A087RQG0-F1
#
_cell.length_a   1.000
_cell.length_b   1.000
_cell.length_c   1.000
_cell.angle_alpha   90.00
_cell.angle_beta   90.00
_cell.angle_gamma   90.00
#
_symmetry.space_group_name_H-M   'P 1'
#
loop_
_entity.id
_entity.type
_entity.pdbx_description
1 polymer ?
#
loop_
_entity_poly.entity_id
_entity_poly.type
_entity_poly.pdbx_seq_one_letter_code
_entity_poly.pdbx_strand_id
1 'polypeptide(L)'
;MQKVSGVNRRNLTKYYRLLIKEFNWQIPVVDPTQCVVRIANNAGVSEKTKRTAIDILHKVKQQGFIDGKDPTSVAAAAIYIAGKKT
;
A
#
# COMPACT_ATOMS: atom_id res chain seq x y z
N MET A 1 -15.13 -5.75 6.76
CA MET A 1 -16.27 -5.50 5.83
C MET A 1 -16.49 -6.66 4.84
N GLN A 2 -16.39 -7.93 5.27
CA GLN A 2 -16.52 -9.09 4.35
C GLN A 2 -17.48 -10.18 4.88
N LYS A 3 -18.45 -9.78 5.72
CA LYS A 3 -19.19 -10.72 6.57
C LYS A 3 -20.71 -10.76 6.33
N VAL A 4 -21.23 -10.17 5.25
CA VAL A 4 -22.70 -10.04 5.06
C VAL A 4 -23.22 -10.51 3.71
N SER A 5 -22.38 -10.65 2.67
CA SER A 5 -22.85 -11.07 1.35
C SER A 5 -22.10 -12.33 0.92
N GLY A 6 -22.82 -13.44 0.69
CA GLY A 6 -22.30 -14.74 0.25
C GLY A 6 -21.75 -14.73 -1.19
N VAL A 7 -21.18 -13.61 -1.60
CA VAL A 7 -20.71 -13.35 -2.96
C VAL A 7 -19.25 -13.72 -3.06
N ASN A 8 -18.95 -14.62 -3.99
CA ASN A 8 -17.59 -15.09 -4.23
C ASN A 8 -16.67 -13.91 -4.61
N ARG A 9 -15.58 -13.72 -3.85
CA ARG A 9 -14.61 -12.60 -4.00
C ARG A 9 -14.11 -12.45 -5.45
N ARG A 10 -14.03 -13.56 -6.20
CA ARG A 10 -13.65 -13.58 -7.62
C ARG A 10 -14.65 -12.87 -8.52
N ASN A 11 -15.95 -13.00 -8.25
CA ASN A 11 -16.99 -12.42 -9.08
C ASN A 11 -17.08 -10.91 -8.84
N LEU A 12 -16.98 -10.47 -7.58
CA LEU A 12 -16.97 -9.05 -7.23
C LEU A 12 -15.84 -8.29 -7.95
N THR A 13 -14.62 -8.84 -7.97
CA THR A 13 -13.49 -8.22 -8.69
C THR A 13 -13.73 -8.15 -10.19
N LYS A 14 -14.35 -9.17 -10.79
CA LYS A 14 -14.69 -9.19 -12.23
C LYS A 14 -15.70 -8.11 -12.57
N TYR A 15 -16.82 -8.04 -11.84
CA TYR A 15 -17.86 -7.04 -12.08
C TYR A 15 -17.37 -5.63 -11.79
N TYR A 16 -16.58 -5.44 -10.72
CA TYR A 16 -15.96 -4.14 -10.42
C TYR A 16 -15.04 -3.67 -11.54
N ARG A 17 -14.21 -4.56 -12.09
CA ARG A 17 -13.33 -4.25 -13.23
C ARG A 17 -14.12 -3.95 -14.51
N LEU A 18 -15.25 -4.64 -14.72
CA LEU A 18 -16.15 -4.39 -15.85
C LEU A 18 -16.78 -3.00 -15.75
N LEU A 19 -17.31 -2.65 -14.57
CA LEU A 19 -17.89 -1.33 -14.28
C LEU A 19 -16.89 -0.20 -14.52
N ILE A 20 -15.65 -0.34 -14.04
CA ILE A 20 -14.61 0.68 -14.24
C ILE A 20 -14.26 0.84 -15.73
N LYS A 21 -14.25 -0.26 -16.49
CA LYS A 21 -13.96 -0.23 -17.92
C LYS A 21 -15.06 0.47 -18.71
N GLU A 22 -16.33 0.22 -18.37
CA GLU A 22 -17.49 0.85 -19.01
C GLU A 22 -17.63 2.33 -18.64
N PHE A 23 -17.33 2.70 -17.39
CA PHE A 23 -17.52 4.06 -16.88
C PHE A 23 -16.28 4.96 -17.03
N ASN A 24 -15.19 4.44 -17.58
CA ASN A 24 -13.89 5.11 -17.75
C ASN A 24 -13.40 5.84 -16.48
N TRP A 25 -13.73 5.29 -15.30
CA TRP A 25 -13.44 5.93 -14.02
C TRP A 25 -11.94 5.82 -13.70
N GLN A 26 -11.28 6.95 -13.49
CA GLN A 26 -9.89 7.00 -13.04
C GLN A 26 -9.80 6.52 -11.60
N ILE A 27 -9.34 5.29 -11.39
CA ILE A 27 -9.08 4.77 -10.05
C ILE A 27 -7.90 5.57 -9.48
N PRO A 28 -8.03 6.23 -8.32
CA PRO A 28 -6.90 6.91 -7.72
C PRO A 28 -5.83 5.88 -7.38
N VAL A 29 -4.63 6.09 -7.92
CA VAL A 29 -3.45 5.30 -7.54
C VAL A 29 -3.21 5.54 -6.06
N VAL A 30 -3.28 4.48 -5.26
CA VAL A 30 -3.02 4.57 -3.82
C VAL A 30 -1.60 5.07 -3.62
N ASP A 31 -1.45 6.18 -2.90
CA ASP A 31 -0.13 6.73 -2.63
C ASP A 31 0.65 5.75 -1.73
N PRO A 32 1.86 5.31 -2.12
CA PRO A 32 2.66 4.37 -1.33
C PRO A 32 3.00 4.90 0.07
N THR A 33 3.04 6.23 0.28
CA THR A 33 3.20 6.81 1.62
C THR A 33 2.01 6.50 2.53
N GLN A 34 0.78 6.51 1.99
CA GLN A 34 -0.41 6.12 2.76
C GLN A 34 -0.36 4.66 3.18
N CYS A 35 0.21 3.77 2.35
CA CYS A 35 0.47 2.39 2.73
C CYS A 35 1.45 2.28 3.91
N VAL A 36 2.55 3.03 3.90
CA VAL A 36 3.51 3.08 5.01
C VAL A 36 2.85 3.57 6.30
N VAL A 37 2.10 4.69 6.23
CA VAL A 37 1.43 5.26 7.40
C VAL A 37 0.42 4.26 7.98
N ARG A 38 -0.36 3.59 7.13
CA ARG A 38 -1.37 2.62 7.58
C ARG A 38 -0.73 1.41 8.26
N ILE A 39 0.35 0.86 7.70
CA ILE A 39 1.07 -0.27 8.29
C ILE A 39 1.74 0.16 9.59
N ALA A 40 2.37 1.33 9.62
CA ALA A 40 3.06 1.81 10.82
C ALA A 40 2.09 2.16 11.96
N ASN A 41 0.91 2.70 11.66
CA ASN A 41 -0.13 2.93 12.65
C ASN A 41 -0.65 1.59 13.20
N ASN A 42 -0.86 0.59 12.35
CA ASN A 42 -1.30 -0.73 12.78
C ASN A 42 -0.23 -1.49 13.60
N ALA A 43 1.06 -1.21 13.36
CA ALA A 43 2.18 -1.82 14.08
C ALA A 43 2.59 -1.03 15.34
N GLY A 44 1.98 0.13 15.64
CA GLY A 44 2.30 0.93 16.83
C GLY A 44 3.72 1.51 16.84
N VAL A 45 4.33 1.74 15.68
CA VAL A 45 5.75 2.17 15.58
C VAL A 45 5.93 3.64 15.98
N SER A 46 7.09 3.97 16.53
CA SER A 46 7.43 5.34 16.92
C SER A 46 7.44 6.30 15.73
N GLU A 47 7.17 7.59 15.99
CA GLU A 47 7.12 8.63 14.97
C GLU A 47 8.49 8.87 14.29
N LYS A 48 9.59 8.67 15.03
CA LYS A 48 10.97 8.67 14.48
C LYS A 48 11.15 7.56 13.44
N THR A 49 10.66 6.37 13.75
CA THR A 49 10.74 5.21 12.85
C THR A 49 9.86 5.40 11.62
N LYS A 50 8.66 5.99 11.77
CA LYS A 50 7.78 6.36 10.64
C LYS A 50 8.46 7.32 9.67
N ARG A 51 9.06 8.39 10.19
CA ARG A 51 9.76 9.39 9.37
C ARG A 51 10.91 8.76 8.59
N THR A 52 11.70 7.94 9.26
CA THR A 52 12.82 7.21 8.63
C THR A 52 12.33 6.23 7.55
N ALA A 53 11.22 5.52 7.78
CA ALA A 53 10.63 4.62 6.79
C ALA A 53 10.12 5.38 5.55
N ILE A 54 9.55 6.57 5.72
CA ILE A 54 9.12 7.44 4.61
C ILE A 54 10.33 7.92 3.80
N ASP A 55 11.42 8.34 4.47
CA ASP A 55 12.65 8.75 3.79
C ASP A 55 13.28 7.61 2.97
N ILE A 56 13.27 6.39 3.51
CA ILE A 56 13.72 5.18 2.79
C ILE A 56 12.82 4.94 1.58
N LEU A 57 11.50 4.99 1.75
CA LEU A 57 10.55 4.81 0.65
C LEU A 57 10.79 5.83 -0.47
N HIS A 58 11.03 7.09 -0.12
CA HIS A 58 11.30 8.15 -1.10
C HIS A 58 12.59 7.90 -1.89
N LYS A 59 13.66 7.46 -1.23
CA LYS A 59 14.92 7.08 -1.90
C LYS A 59 14.74 5.92 -2.86
N VAL A 60 14.01 4.87 -2.44
CA VAL A 60 13.73 3.69 -3.27
C VAL A 60 12.84 4.06 -4.47
N LYS A 61 11.90 5.00 -4.28
CA LYS A 61 11.07 5.54 -5.37
C LYS A 61 11.89 6.31 -6.39
N GLN A 62 12.81 7.16 -5.94
CA GLN A 62 13.71 7.90 -6.83
C GLN A 62 14.66 7.00 -7.62
N GLN A 63 15.04 5.84 -7.05
CA GLN A 63 15.88 4.85 -7.72
C GLN A 63 15.11 3.96 -8.71
N GLY A 64 13.79 4.14 -8.88
CA GLY A 64 12.98 3.33 -9.80
C GLY A 64 12.79 1.88 -9.36
N PHE A 65 13.14 1.53 -8.11
CA PHE A 65 13.10 0.15 -7.63
C PHE A 65 11.69 -0.34 -7.23
N ILE A 66 10.72 0.58 -7.20
CA ILE A 66 9.32 0.30 -6.87
C ILE A 66 8.56 -0.21 -8.10
N ASP A 67 9.07 0.05 -9.30
CA ASP A 67 8.39 -0.31 -10.55
C ASP A 67 8.30 -1.84 -10.68
N GLY A 68 7.06 -2.33 -10.75
CA GLY A 68 6.74 -3.75 -10.82
C GLY A 68 6.65 -4.48 -9.47
N LYS A 69 6.83 -3.79 -8.33
CA LYS A 69 6.66 -4.38 -6.99
C LYS A 69 5.43 -3.84 -6.28
N ASP A 70 4.78 -4.71 -5.48
CA ASP A 70 3.62 -4.29 -4.69
C ASP A 70 4.01 -3.19 -3.70
N PRO A 71 3.35 -2.01 -3.71
CA PRO A 71 3.68 -0.88 -2.84
C PRO A 71 3.58 -1.25 -1.36
N THR A 72 2.69 -2.19 -1.01
CA THR A 72 2.54 -2.74 0.33
C THR A 72 3.77 -3.52 0.78
N SER A 73 4.39 -4.30 -0.12
CA SER A 73 5.58 -5.10 0.17
C SER A 73 6.80 -4.20 0.43
N VAL A 74 6.96 -3.16 -0.40
CA VAL A 74 8.02 -2.16 -0.26
C VAL A 74 7.84 -1.36 1.02
N ALA A 75 6.60 -0.95 1.33
CA ALA A 75 6.28 -0.26 2.57
C ALA A 75 6.61 -1.09 3.82
N ALA A 76 6.30 -2.39 3.82
CA ALA A 76 6.62 -3.29 4.91
C ALA A 76 8.14 -3.45 5.12
N ALA A 77 8.89 -3.61 4.03
CA ALA A 77 10.35 -3.69 4.08
C ALA A 77 10.98 -2.39 4.62
N ALA A 78 10.49 -1.22 4.20
CA ALA A 78 10.96 0.07 4.69
C ALA A 78 10.75 0.23 6.20
N ILE A 79 9.59 -0.19 6.72
CA ILE A 79 9.30 -0.16 8.16
C ILE A 79 10.21 -1.13 8.92
N TYR A 80 10.45 -2.33 8.39
CA TYR A 80 11.34 -3.31 9.01
C TYR A 80 12.78 -2.78 9.13
N ILE A 81 13.31 -2.20 8.05
CA ILE A 81 14.66 -1.61 8.04
C ILE A 81 14.72 -0.42 9.00
N ALA A 82 13.71 0.46 9.00
CA ALA A 82 13.65 1.59 9.92
C ALA A 82 13.59 1.12 11.38
N GLY A 83 12.80 0.09 11.69
CA GLY A 83 12.70 -0.49 13.03
C GLY A 83 14.00 -1.12 13.50
N LYS A 84 14.71 -1.84 12.61
CA LYS A 84 16.03 -2.41 12.91
C LYS A 84 17.12 -1.34 13.11
N LYS A 85 16.95 -0.16 12.51
CA LYS A 85 17.89 0.96 12.63
C LYS A 85 17.70 1.75 13.94
N THR A 86 16.63 1.47 14.70
CA THR A 86 16.33 2.09 15.99
C THR A 86 16.87 1.22 17.11
#